data_AF-A0A1H2L6X7-F1
#
_entry.id   AF-A0A1H2L6X7-F1
#
_cell.length_a   1.000
_cell.length_b   1.000
_cell.length_c   1.000
_cell.angle_alpha   90.00
_cell.angle_beta   90.00
_cell.angle_gamma   90.00
#
_symmetry.space_group_name_H-M   'P 1'
#
loop_
_entity.id
_entity.type
_entity.pdbx_description
1 polymer ?
#
loop_
_entity_poly.entity_id
_entity_poly.type
_entity_poly.pdbx_seq_one_letter_code
_entity_poly.pdbx_strand_id
1 'polypeptide(L)'
;MNSSSNRDKSRPAMPEFYMPAMWPLDLQNAIVDWIGAWFWRRRMRRLLAQDIEGRIRLGGARGVVEQGAGEPLRLIAQRRARWLRP
;
A
#
# COMPACT_ATOMS: atom_id res chain seq x y z
N MET A 1 35.39 -8.19 32.25
CA MET A 1 34.60 -7.03 31.78
C MET A 1 33.90 -7.48 30.51
N ASN A 2 32.65 -7.94 30.62
CA ASN A 2 31.88 -8.42 29.48
C ASN A 2 30.69 -7.48 29.27
N SER A 3 30.70 -6.73 28.17
CA SER A 3 29.58 -5.90 27.76
C SER A 3 29.36 -6.10 26.27
N SER A 4 28.90 -7.30 25.91
CA SER A 4 28.41 -7.58 24.56
C SER A 4 26.97 -7.10 24.47
N SER A 5 26.79 -6.04 23.70
CA SER A 5 25.54 -5.59 23.08
C SER A 5 24.68 -6.78 22.62
N ASN A 6 23.39 -6.79 22.96
CA ASN A 6 22.38 -6.98 21.92
C ASN A 6 21.01 -6.45 22.35
N ARG A 7 20.66 -5.35 21.70
CA ARG A 7 19.32 -4.78 21.63
C ARG A 7 18.45 -5.66 20.73
N ASP A 8 18.06 -6.82 21.21
CA ASP A 8 17.10 -7.70 20.51
C ASP A 8 15.71 -7.68 21.19
N LYS A 9 15.38 -6.54 21.80
CA LYS A 9 14.01 -6.24 22.23
C LYS A 9 13.31 -5.59 21.05
N SER A 10 12.57 -6.37 20.25
CA SER A 10 11.37 -5.96 19.48
C SER A 10 10.99 -6.95 18.35
N ARG A 11 11.11 -8.27 18.55
CA ARG A 11 10.38 -9.22 17.70
C ARG A 11 9.43 -10.01 18.59
N PRO A 12 8.10 -9.87 18.41
CA PRO A 12 7.18 -10.74 19.13
C PRO A 12 7.50 -12.19 18.73
N ALA A 13 7.68 -13.05 19.74
CA ALA A 13 7.93 -14.47 19.54
C ALA A 13 6.80 -15.06 18.68
N MET A 14 7.16 -15.67 17.56
CA MET A 14 6.19 -16.31 16.67
C MET A 14 5.53 -17.47 17.43
N PRO A 15 4.20 -17.49 17.62
CA PRO A 15 3.54 -18.57 18.35
C PRO A 15 3.74 -19.90 17.61
N GLU A 16 4.19 -20.91 18.34
CA GLU A 16 4.44 -22.28 17.84
C GLU A 16 3.15 -22.99 17.34
N PHE A 17 1.99 -22.38 17.58
CA PHE A 17 0.68 -23.00 17.36
C PHE A 17 -0.22 -22.11 16.49
N TYR A 18 -0.41 -22.50 15.22
CA TYR A 18 -1.41 -21.93 14.32
C TYR A 18 -2.79 -22.54 14.63
N MET A 19 -3.73 -21.76 15.18
CA MET A 19 -5.13 -22.19 15.27
C MET A 19 -5.83 -22.07 13.89
N PRO A 20 -6.63 -23.06 13.41
CA PRO A 20 -7.14 -23.10 12.03
C PRO A 20 -8.22 -22.06 11.65
N ALA A 21 -8.59 -21.16 12.55
CA ALA A 21 -9.74 -20.26 12.37
C ALA A 21 -9.37 -18.78 12.24
N MET A 22 -8.08 -18.42 12.28
CA MET A 22 -7.67 -17.03 12.07
C MET A 22 -7.29 -16.80 10.62
N TRP A 23 -7.87 -15.75 10.03
CA TRP A 23 -7.49 -15.29 8.70
C TRP A 23 -5.99 -14.97 8.72
N PRO A 24 -5.15 -15.57 7.83
CA PRO A 24 -3.75 -15.21 7.71
C PRO A 24 -3.58 -13.70 7.70
N LEU A 25 -2.79 -13.16 8.64
CA LEU A 25 -2.51 -11.73 8.74
C LEU A 25 -2.03 -11.16 7.39
N ASP A 26 -1.28 -11.94 6.62
CA ASP A 26 -0.83 -11.53 5.30
C ASP A 26 -1.96 -11.38 4.28
N LEU A 27 -3.01 -12.19 4.38
CA LEU A 27 -4.16 -12.05 3.49
C LEU A 27 -5.04 -10.87 3.90
N GLN A 28 -5.21 -10.60 5.19
CA GLN A 28 -5.86 -9.37 5.67
C GLN A 28 -5.12 -8.12 5.18
N ASN A 29 -3.80 -8.11 5.29
CA ASN A 29 -2.96 -7.00 4.84
C ASN A 29 -2.97 -6.86 3.31
N ALA A 30 -2.91 -7.98 2.57
CA ALA A 30 -3.02 -7.96 1.11
C ALA A 30 -4.35 -7.36 0.65
N ILE A 31 -5.46 -7.62 1.36
CA ILE A 31 -6.77 -7.04 1.09
C ILE A 31 -6.77 -5.53 1.35
N VAL A 32 -6.23 -5.09 2.48
CA VAL A 32 -6.11 -3.66 2.82
C VAL A 32 -5.29 -2.91 1.76
N ASP A 33 -4.18 -3.49 1.32
CA ASP A 33 -3.34 -2.92 0.27
C ASP A 33 -4.06 -2.85 -1.08
N TRP A 34 -4.84 -3.88 -1.42
CA TRP A 34 -5.64 -3.91 -2.64
C TRP A 34 -6.77 -2.88 -2.63
N ILE A 35 -7.48 -2.74 -1.51
CA ILE A 35 -8.53 -1.74 -1.34
C ILE A 35 -7.92 -0.34 -1.45
N GLY A 36 -6.81 -0.09 -0.75
CA GLY A 36 -6.09 1.18 -0.84
C GLY A 36 -5.60 1.49 -2.26
N ALA A 37 -5.08 0.49 -2.97
CA ALA A 37 -4.68 0.62 -4.37
C ALA A 37 -5.86 0.98 -5.29
N TRP A 38 -7.02 0.35 -5.08
CA TRP A 38 -8.23 0.63 -5.84
C TRP A 38 -8.76 2.04 -5.58
N PHE A 39 -8.85 2.47 -4.31
CA PHE A 39 -9.26 3.82 -3.93
C PHE A 39 -8.34 4.88 -4.54
N TRP A 40 -7.03 4.65 -4.47
CA TRP A 40 -6.04 5.55 -5.06
C TRP A 40 -6.22 5.68 -6.58
N ARG A 41 -6.35 4.56 -7.29
CA ARG A 41 -6.57 4.57 -8.75
C ARG A 41 -7.89 5.24 -9.11
N ARG A 42 -8.95 4.99 -8.35
CA ARG A 42 -10.25 5.65 -8.54
C ARG A 42 -10.16 7.15 -8.33
N ARG A 43 -9.33 7.62 -7.38
CA ARG A 43 -9.07 9.04 -7.17
C ARG A 43 -8.30 9.65 -8.35
N MET A 44 -7.25 9.00 -8.86
CA MET A 44 -6.52 9.48 -10.04
C MET A 44 -7.45 9.62 -11.26
N ARG A 45 -8.32 8.63 -11.52
CA ARG A 45 -9.32 8.72 -12.60
C ARG A 45 -10.32 9.84 -12.40
N ARG A 46 -10.75 10.09 -11.16
CA ARG A 46 -11.64 11.22 -10.84
C ARG A 46 -10.96 12.56 -11.10
N LEU A 47 -9.68 12.70 -10.77
CA LEU A 47 -8.91 13.91 -11.08
C LEU A 47 -8.82 14.15 -12.58
N LEU A 48 -8.59 13.11 -13.39
CA LEU A 48 -8.62 13.24 -14.85
C LEU A 48 -9.99 13.65 -15.38
N ALA A 49 -11.07 13.07 -14.86
CA ALA A 49 -12.42 13.45 -15.25
C ALA A 49 -12.69 14.94 -14.92
N GLN A 50 -12.25 15.42 -13.75
CA GLN A 50 -12.37 16.83 -13.37
C GLN A 50 -11.50 17.76 -14.23
N ASP A 51 -10.33 17.31 -14.68
CA ASP A 51 -9.48 18.06 -15.62
C ASP A 51 -10.14 18.17 -17.00
N ILE A 52 -10.75 17.08 -17.49
CA ILE A 52 -11.51 17.05 -18.76
C ILE A 52 -12.76 17.94 -18.69
N GLU A 53 -13.47 17.93 -17.55
CA GLU A 53 -14.60 18.83 -17.30
C GLU A 53 -14.18 20.29 -17.11
N GLY A 54 -12.88 20.59 -17.04
CA GLY A 54 -12.36 21.95 -16.82
C GLY A 54 -12.59 22.49 -15.40
N ARG A 55 -13.00 21.63 -14.44
CA ARG A 55 -13.17 22.03 -13.03
C ARG A 55 -11.86 22.25 -12.31
N ILE A 56 -10.82 21.51 -12.71
CA ILE A 56 -9.46 21.65 -12.20
C ILE A 56 -8.50 21.70 -13.39
N ARG A 57 -7.28 22.17 -13.13
CA ARG A 57 -6.22 22.19 -14.14
C ARG A 57 -4.99 21.51 -13.57
N LEU A 58 -4.75 20.27 -13.98
CA LEU A 58 -3.65 19.45 -13.46
C LEU A 58 -2.28 19.93 -13.95
N GLY A 59 -2.23 20.60 -15.11
CA GLY A 59 -0.99 21.14 -15.68
C GLY A 59 0.10 20.07 -15.79
N GLY A 60 1.30 20.37 -15.29
CA GLY A 60 2.44 19.44 -15.31
C GLY A 60 2.21 18.13 -14.54
N ALA A 61 1.24 18.09 -13.62
CA ALA A 61 0.90 16.86 -12.90
C ALA A 61 0.06 15.88 -13.72
N ARG A 62 -0.52 16.31 -14.86
CA ARG A 62 -1.43 15.49 -15.66
C ARG A 62 -0.80 14.17 -16.10
N GLY A 63 0.45 14.19 -16.59
CA GLY A 63 1.14 12.97 -17.02
C GLY A 63 1.30 11.95 -15.88
N VAL A 64 1.59 12.41 -14.66
CA VAL A 64 1.71 11.55 -13.47
C VAL A 64 0.35 10.96 -13.09
N VAL A 65 -0.72 11.75 -13.16
CA VAL A 65 -2.09 11.30 -12.87
C VAL A 65 -2.58 10.30 -13.93
N GLU A 66 -2.30 10.54 -15.21
CA GLU A 66 -2.60 9.62 -16.32
C GLU A 66 -1.87 8.29 -16.15
N GLN A 67 -0.57 8.33 -15.85
CA GLN A 67 0.22 7.13 -15.56
C GLN A 67 -0.36 6.36 -14.37
N GLY A 68 -0.66 7.06 -13.27
CA GLY A 68 -1.25 6.46 -12.07
C GLY A 68 -2.65 5.88 -12.30
N ALA A 69 -3.47 6.52 -13.13
CA ALA A 69 -4.80 6.01 -13.49
C ALA A 69 -4.73 4.74 -14.37
N GLY A 70 -3.70 4.64 -15.21
CA GLY A 70 -3.41 3.50 -16.07
C GLY A 70 -2.83 2.30 -15.31
N GLU A 71 -2.14 2.54 -14.20
CA GLU A 71 -1.32 1.53 -13.55
C GLU A 71 -2.12 0.32 -13.00
N PRO A 72 -1.62 -0.92 -13.16
CA PRO A 72 -2.30 -2.10 -12.63
C PRO A 72 -2.31 -2.10 -11.10
N LEU A 73 -3.45 -2.50 -10.52
CA LEU A 73 -3.67 -2.50 -9.07
C LEU A 73 -2.62 -3.30 -8.30
N ARG A 74 -2.13 -4.40 -8.89
CA ARG A 74 -1.05 -5.21 -8.31
C ARG A 74 0.23 -4.41 -8.05
N LEU A 75 0.66 -3.55 -8.99
CA LEU A 75 1.88 -2.74 -8.82
C LEU A 75 1.69 -1.63 -7.78
N ILE A 76 0.48 -1.09 -7.68
CA ILE A 76 0.12 -0.11 -6.65
C ILE A 76 0.10 -0.78 -5.27
N ALA A 77 -0.55 -1.93 -5.14
CA ALA A 77 -0.62 -2.71 -3.91
C ALA A 77 0.77 -3.17 -3.45
N GLN A 78 1.62 -3.66 -4.35
CA GLN A 78 3.01 -4.02 -4.05
C GLN A 78 3.86 -2.83 -3.59
N ARG A 79 3.65 -1.64 -4.16
CA ARG A 79 4.30 -0.43 -3.63
C ARG A 79 3.78 -0.13 -2.23
N ARG A 80 2.46 -0.12 -2.01
CA ARG A 80 1.88 0.12 -0.67
C ARG A 80 2.41 -0.86 0.38
N ALA A 81 2.48 -2.14 0.06
CA ALA A 81 3.04 -3.17 0.92
C ALA A 81 4.49 -2.85 1.33
N ARG A 82 5.32 -2.37 0.39
CA ARG A 82 6.71 -1.95 0.65
C ARG A 82 6.83 -0.68 1.49
N TRP A 83 5.92 0.28 1.32
CA TRP A 83 5.96 1.53 2.09
C TRP A 83 5.44 1.35 3.52
N LEU A 84 4.47 0.46 3.72
CA LEU A 84 3.85 0.20 5.01
C LEU A 84 4.59 -0.86 5.84
N ARG A 85 5.51 -1.61 5.22
CA ARG A 85 6.32 -2.66 5.85
C ARG A 85 7.80 -2.43 5.50
N PRO A 86 8.61 -1.83 6.39
CA PRO A 86 10.06 -1.66 6.21
C PRO A 86 10.83 -2.97 6.32
#